data_AF-A0A944T9V3-F1
#
_entry.id   AF-A0A944T9V3-F1
#
_cell.length_a   1.000
_cell.length_b   1.000
_cell.length_c   1.000
_cell.angle_alpha   90.00
_cell.angle_beta   90.00
_cell.angle_gamma   90.00
#
_symmetry.space_group_name_H-M   'P 1'
#
loop_
_entity.id
_entity.type
_entity.pdbx_description
1 polymer ?
#
loop_
_entity_poly.entity_id
_entity_poly.type
_entity_poly.pdbx_seq_one_letter_code
_entity_poly.pdbx_strand_id
1 'polypeptide(L)'
;MDVAETIDIGDILSTIASVPPDADKDALLAAIDQTVDSVIAGMDSLEGEAPPADLLKAAQVTIGFLQACGELGDDDFRAHIKTRAGELQEEFVAAAAGGGAEEVEKPTHDNFEDAFTDYFCEFILSRLEPFHLEESEAPFPYVLNPAFSEALEKAIRDQVLPDILSHRRVRGLADSVSQENLHKRFFFAEFSKDEEDNVVRLLWTNAMRDFAAVIYSADQAAEVSDKKAKKKKRGFFKKKDATPPQKSVSNRGAKAEAFWKTLSDGAKEHGYDAPKPEDMDLFEALMDYKLADIDENKTAIRQLLIQEKAPVDDDHGREGATRDHLYKLVDRMVPHCGELITLWAYHAYRDIFRADILRSFIAGQGTSDDQRKRKIPMFWRWCEDDIRAAMARDDEDE
;
A
#
# COMPACT_ATOMS: atom_id res chain seq x y z
N MET A 1 -12.93 -35.50 28.99
CA MET A 1 -13.20 -34.49 30.03
C MET A 1 -12.88 -33.18 29.34
N ASP A 2 -13.90 -32.55 28.78
CA ASP A 2 -13.86 -31.24 28.15
C ASP A 2 -13.72 -30.19 29.24
N VAL A 3 -12.61 -29.44 29.26
CA VAL A 3 -12.53 -28.05 29.75
C VAL A 3 -11.34 -27.38 29.05
N ALA A 4 -11.50 -27.01 27.78
CA ALA A 4 -10.79 -25.84 27.27
C ALA A 4 -11.83 -24.71 27.34
N GLU A 5 -11.88 -24.01 28.48
CA GLU A 5 -12.59 -22.74 28.53
C GLU A 5 -11.91 -21.84 27.51
N THR A 6 -12.61 -21.53 26.42
CA THR A 6 -12.19 -20.51 25.45
C THR A 6 -12.03 -19.20 26.20
N ILE A 7 -10.78 -18.78 26.39
CA ILE A 7 -10.47 -17.47 26.98
C ILE A 7 -11.03 -16.40 26.04
N ASP A 8 -12.11 -15.74 26.45
CA ASP A 8 -12.69 -14.61 25.73
C ASP A 8 -11.87 -13.35 26.06
N ILE A 9 -11.53 -12.56 25.04
CA ILE A 9 -10.94 -11.22 25.19
C ILE A 9 -11.82 -10.35 26.12
N GLY A 10 -13.13 -10.58 26.12
CA GLY A 10 -14.08 -9.96 27.03
C GLY A 10 -13.80 -10.25 28.52
N ASP A 11 -13.28 -11.43 28.86
CA ASP A 11 -12.99 -11.84 30.24
C ASP A 11 -11.72 -11.17 30.79
N ILE A 12 -10.73 -10.92 29.93
CA ILE A 12 -9.49 -10.22 30.26
C ILE A 12 -9.76 -8.74 30.57
N LEU A 13 -10.49 -8.05 29.69
CA LEU A 13 -10.82 -6.64 29.87
C LEU A 13 -11.84 -6.44 30.99
N SER A 14 -12.76 -7.38 31.20
CA SER A 14 -13.71 -7.32 32.32
C SER A 14 -13.04 -7.57 33.68
N THR A 15 -12.02 -8.42 33.76
CA THR A 15 -11.25 -8.64 35.00
C THR A 15 -10.55 -7.35 35.45
N ILE A 16 -9.88 -6.65 34.52
CA ILE A 16 -9.24 -5.35 34.83
C ILE A 16 -10.29 -4.27 35.10
N ALA A 17 -11.39 -4.24 34.33
CA ALA A 17 -12.47 -3.27 34.53
C ALA A 17 -13.31 -3.52 35.81
N SER A 18 -13.22 -4.72 36.40
CA SER A 18 -13.89 -5.07 37.65
C SER A 18 -13.18 -4.54 38.89
N VAL A 19 -11.95 -4.03 38.74
CA VAL A 19 -11.19 -3.42 39.83
C VAL A 19 -11.84 -2.07 40.20
N PRO A 20 -12.32 -1.91 41.45
CA PRO A 20 -12.92 -0.65 41.89
C PRO A 20 -11.93 0.54 41.76
N PRO A 21 -12.41 1.77 41.49
CA PRO A 21 -11.54 2.96 41.41
C PRO A 21 -10.78 3.27 42.71
N ASP A 22 -11.25 2.74 43.84
CA ASP A 22 -10.68 2.86 45.19
C ASP A 22 -9.93 1.60 45.65
N ALA A 23 -9.73 0.64 44.75
CA ALA A 23 -8.95 -0.55 45.04
C ALA A 23 -7.53 -0.18 45.47
N ASP A 24 -7.04 -0.90 46.49
CA ASP A 24 -5.65 -0.74 46.89
C ASP A 24 -4.70 -1.34 45.83
N LYS A 25 -3.42 -0.97 45.97
CA LYS A 25 -2.35 -1.40 45.06
C LYS A 25 -2.27 -2.93 44.97
N ASP A 26 -2.50 -3.63 46.07
CA ASP A 26 -2.40 -5.08 46.14
C ASP A 26 -3.54 -5.76 45.35
N ALA A 27 -4.76 -5.21 45.41
CA ALA A 27 -5.89 -5.68 44.61
C ALA A 27 -5.68 -5.45 43.10
N LEU A 28 -5.09 -4.31 42.72
CA LEU A 28 -4.74 -4.03 41.32
C LEU A 28 -3.66 -5.00 40.80
N LEU A 29 -2.61 -5.23 41.60
CA LEU A 29 -1.55 -6.18 41.26
C LEU A 29 -2.09 -7.60 41.12
N ALA A 30 -2.97 -8.03 42.03
CA ALA A 30 -3.61 -9.35 41.96
C ALA A 30 -4.47 -9.54 40.70
N ALA A 31 -5.23 -8.52 40.30
CA ALA A 31 -6.02 -8.57 39.06
C ALA A 31 -5.13 -8.66 37.81
N ILE A 32 -4.01 -7.94 37.81
CA ILE A 32 -3.01 -8.00 36.74
C ILE A 32 -2.35 -9.38 36.70
N ASP A 33 -1.95 -9.93 37.84
CA ASP A 33 -1.34 -11.25 37.93
C ASP A 33 -2.27 -12.34 37.41
N GLN A 34 -3.53 -12.32 37.86
CA GLN A 34 -4.57 -13.23 37.38
C GLN A 34 -4.76 -13.13 35.86
N THR A 35 -4.76 -11.92 35.32
CA THR A 35 -4.94 -11.69 33.87
C THR A 35 -3.76 -12.27 33.09
N VAL A 36 -2.53 -11.97 33.50
CA VAL A 36 -1.31 -12.47 32.86
C VAL A 36 -1.21 -13.99 32.96
N ASP A 37 -1.48 -14.57 34.14
CA ASP A 37 -1.49 -16.03 34.35
C ASP A 37 -2.54 -16.71 33.47
N SER A 38 -3.73 -16.12 33.31
CA SER A 38 -4.77 -16.70 32.46
C SER A 38 -4.32 -16.73 30.99
N VAL A 39 -3.70 -15.65 30.51
CA VAL A 39 -3.20 -15.58 29.12
C VAL A 39 -2.06 -16.57 28.90
N ILE A 40 -1.11 -16.67 29.85
CA ILE A 40 -0.01 -17.63 29.79
C ILE A 40 -0.54 -19.07 29.81
N ALA A 41 -1.44 -19.39 30.73
CA ALA A 41 -2.05 -20.72 30.80
C ALA A 41 -2.81 -21.08 29.51
N GLY A 42 -3.45 -20.10 28.86
CA GLY A 42 -4.04 -20.25 27.54
C GLY A 42 -3.01 -20.64 26.49
N MET A 43 -1.85 -20.00 26.48
CA MET A 43 -0.75 -20.30 25.56
C MET A 43 -0.11 -21.67 25.85
N ASP A 44 0.12 -22.00 27.13
CA ASP A 44 0.70 -23.28 27.57
C ASP A 44 -0.21 -24.48 27.31
N SER A 45 -1.53 -24.27 27.27
CA SER A 45 -2.51 -25.32 27.01
C SER A 45 -2.48 -25.85 25.57
N LEU A 46 -1.76 -25.17 24.68
CA LEU A 46 -1.60 -25.54 23.29
C LEU A 46 -0.40 -26.48 23.17
N GLU A 47 -0.66 -27.79 23.07
CA GLU A 47 0.37 -28.84 22.95
C GLU A 47 1.12 -28.82 21.59
N GLY A 48 1.81 -27.71 21.27
CA GLY A 48 2.51 -27.50 20.00
C GLY A 48 1.60 -27.07 18.84
N GLU A 49 0.35 -26.70 19.14
CA GLU A 49 -0.57 -26.09 18.18
C GLU A 49 -0.36 -24.57 18.12
N ALA A 50 -0.60 -23.97 16.95
CA ALA A 50 -0.50 -22.53 16.80
C ALA A 50 -1.59 -21.82 17.62
N PRO A 51 -1.23 -20.77 18.39
CA PRO A 51 -2.21 -20.01 19.15
C PRO A 51 -3.29 -19.39 18.25
N PRO A 52 -4.58 -19.46 18.65
CA PRO A 52 -5.64 -18.76 17.95
C PRO A 52 -5.33 -17.26 17.83
N ALA A 53 -5.73 -16.64 16.72
CA ALA A 53 -5.48 -15.21 16.48
C ALA A 53 -6.02 -14.31 17.61
N ASP A 54 -7.14 -14.69 18.22
CA ASP A 54 -7.73 -13.97 19.35
C ASP A 54 -6.87 -14.05 20.61
N LEU A 55 -6.19 -15.18 20.85
CA LEU A 55 -5.27 -15.36 21.98
C LEU A 55 -3.97 -14.54 21.78
N LEU A 56 -3.43 -14.52 20.55
CA LEU A 56 -2.29 -13.66 20.21
C LEU A 56 -2.63 -12.18 20.37
N LYS A 57 -3.84 -11.78 19.93
CA LYS A 57 -4.33 -10.41 20.09
C LYS A 57 -4.53 -10.06 21.57
N ALA A 58 -5.05 -10.97 22.38
CA ALA A 58 -5.20 -10.79 23.82
C ALA A 58 -3.85 -10.57 24.52
N ALA A 59 -2.85 -11.39 24.19
CA ALA A 59 -1.49 -11.25 24.71
C ALA A 59 -0.87 -9.90 24.30
N GLN A 60 -0.99 -9.51 23.03
CA GLN A 60 -0.46 -8.25 22.53
C GLN A 60 -1.11 -7.03 23.21
N VAL A 61 -2.44 -7.03 23.38
CA VAL A 61 -3.16 -5.96 24.08
C VAL A 61 -2.73 -5.87 25.55
N THR A 62 -2.58 -7.02 26.21
CA THR A 62 -2.16 -7.09 27.63
C THR A 62 -0.73 -6.58 27.80
N ILE A 63 0.20 -6.94 26.90
CA ILE A 63 1.58 -6.42 26.89
C ILE A 63 1.58 -4.89 26.75
N GLY A 64 0.80 -4.34 25.81
CA GLY A 64 0.70 -2.89 25.61
C GLY A 64 0.14 -2.16 26.85
N PHE A 65 -0.86 -2.75 27.51
CA PHE A 65 -1.39 -2.22 28.76
C PHE A 65 -0.35 -2.22 29.89
N LEU A 66 0.38 -3.32 30.08
CA LEU A 66 1.43 -3.40 31.10
C LEU A 66 2.57 -2.42 30.85
N GLN A 67 2.98 -2.23 29.60
CA GLN A 67 3.99 -1.24 29.24
C GLN A 67 3.55 0.19 29.63
N ALA A 68 2.30 0.54 29.37
CA ALA A 68 1.74 1.84 29.79
C ALA A 68 1.70 1.99 31.33
N CYS A 69 1.33 0.92 32.06
CA CYS A 69 1.37 0.90 33.52
C CYS A 69 2.80 1.07 34.08
N GLY A 70 3.83 0.65 33.35
CA GLY A 70 5.24 0.82 33.71
C GLY A 70 5.73 2.29 33.71
N GLU A 71 4.95 3.22 33.17
CA GLU A 71 5.26 4.66 33.15
C GLU A 71 4.78 5.40 34.42
N LEU A 72 4.11 4.70 35.34
CA LEU A 72 3.62 5.26 36.60
C LEU A 72 4.74 5.48 37.63
N GLY A 73 4.53 6.44 38.55
CA GLY A 73 5.55 6.94 39.48
C GLY A 73 5.86 6.09 40.72
N ASP A 74 5.38 4.84 40.79
CA ASP A 74 5.62 3.92 41.91
C ASP A 74 6.64 2.85 41.49
N ASP A 75 7.81 2.84 42.14
CA ASP A 75 8.95 2.00 41.79
C ASP A 75 8.68 0.50 41.97
N ASP A 76 7.99 0.11 43.05
CA ASP A 76 7.67 -1.29 43.35
C ASP A 76 6.59 -1.80 42.40
N PHE A 77 5.59 -0.96 42.10
CA PHE A 77 4.58 -1.28 41.10
C PHE A 77 5.22 -1.46 39.72
N ARG A 78 6.08 -0.53 39.31
CA ARG A 78 6.79 -0.60 38.03
C ARG A 78 7.68 -1.84 37.92
N ALA A 79 8.38 -2.20 38.99
CA ALA A 79 9.21 -3.41 39.01
C ALA A 79 8.37 -4.69 38.83
N HIS A 80 7.20 -4.75 39.47
CA HIS A 80 6.25 -5.86 39.32
C HIS A 80 5.70 -5.94 37.90
N ILE A 81 5.15 -4.84 37.38
CA ILE A 81 4.59 -4.77 36.03
C ILE A 81 5.62 -5.11 34.96
N LYS A 82 6.86 -4.64 35.10
CA LYS A 82 7.94 -4.96 34.15
C LYS A 82 8.28 -6.45 34.16
N THR A 83 8.28 -7.08 35.33
CA THR A 83 8.50 -8.53 35.47
C THR A 83 7.40 -9.30 34.74
N ARG A 84 6.13 -8.99 35.02
CA ARG A 84 4.98 -9.67 34.40
C ARG A 84 4.87 -9.42 32.89
N ALA A 85 5.19 -8.21 32.44
CA ALA A 85 5.28 -7.92 31.00
C ALA A 85 6.39 -8.71 30.31
N GLY A 86 7.53 -8.89 30.99
CA GLY A 86 8.64 -9.71 30.50
C GLY A 86 8.26 -11.19 30.35
N GLU A 87 7.64 -11.76 31.38
CA GLU A 87 7.16 -13.16 31.36
C GLU A 87 6.13 -13.38 30.25
N LEU A 88 5.14 -12.50 30.13
CA LEU A 88 4.14 -12.59 29.06
C LEU A 88 4.76 -12.41 27.67
N GLN A 89 5.76 -11.55 27.53
CA GLN A 89 6.47 -11.33 26.27
C GLN A 89 7.32 -12.54 25.88
N GLU A 90 7.97 -13.20 26.85
CA GLU A 90 8.74 -14.43 26.61
C GLU A 90 7.82 -15.54 26.12
N GLU A 91 6.67 -15.74 26.77
CA GLU A 91 5.68 -16.75 26.35
C GLU A 91 5.00 -16.37 25.03
N PHE A 92 4.68 -15.09 24.80
CA PHE A 92 4.16 -14.64 23.52
C PHE A 92 5.15 -14.89 22.38
N VAL A 93 6.44 -14.62 22.59
CA VAL A 93 7.49 -14.88 21.60
C VAL A 93 7.68 -16.38 21.40
N ALA A 94 7.67 -17.17 22.48
CA ALA A 94 7.77 -18.62 22.41
C ALA A 94 6.56 -19.26 21.72
N ALA A 95 5.35 -18.77 21.96
CA ALA A 95 4.11 -19.24 21.34
C ALA A 95 3.99 -18.76 19.88
N ALA A 96 4.42 -17.54 19.56
CA ALA A 96 4.54 -17.05 18.19
C ALA A 96 5.63 -17.80 17.40
N ALA A 97 6.69 -18.26 18.07
CA ALA A 97 7.73 -19.10 17.47
C ALA A 97 7.35 -20.59 17.45
N GLY A 98 6.50 -21.04 18.38
CA GLY A 98 6.05 -22.42 18.58
C GLY A 98 4.78 -22.78 17.80
N GLY A 99 4.04 -21.79 17.30
CA GLY A 99 2.95 -21.93 16.33
C GLY A 99 3.40 -22.20 14.90
N GLY A 100 4.53 -22.88 14.77
CA GLY A 100 5.03 -23.41 13.53
C GLY A 100 6.24 -24.29 13.82
N ALA A 101 6.13 -25.58 13.53
CA ALA A 101 7.04 -25.99 12.49
C ALA A 101 6.82 -24.96 11.38
N GLU A 102 7.77 -24.05 11.13
CA GLU A 102 7.76 -23.35 9.85
C GLU A 102 7.48 -24.47 8.86
N GLU A 103 6.30 -24.47 8.22
CA GLU A 103 6.19 -25.25 7.00
C GLU A 103 7.31 -24.66 6.18
N VAL A 104 8.42 -25.41 6.11
CA VAL A 104 9.59 -25.03 5.34
C VAL A 104 9.02 -24.89 3.94
N GLU A 105 8.77 -23.63 3.56
CA GLU A 105 8.02 -23.31 2.36
C GLU A 105 8.80 -23.97 1.24
N LYS A 106 8.20 -24.99 0.64
CA LYS A 106 8.93 -25.81 -0.32
C LYS A 106 9.26 -24.94 -1.51
N PRO A 107 10.46 -25.08 -2.09
CA PRO A 107 10.77 -24.36 -3.31
C PRO A 107 9.74 -24.71 -4.38
N THR A 108 9.17 -23.69 -5.03
CA THR A 108 8.18 -23.90 -6.11
C THR A 108 8.83 -23.82 -7.50
N HIS A 109 10.11 -23.48 -7.56
CA HIS A 109 10.87 -23.28 -8.79
C HIS A 109 12.21 -24.02 -8.75
N ASP A 110 12.66 -24.44 -9.93
CA ASP A 110 13.93 -25.17 -10.09
C ASP A 110 15.14 -24.25 -10.26
N ASN A 111 14.92 -22.97 -10.58
CA ASN A 111 15.98 -22.00 -10.81
C ASN A 111 15.60 -20.60 -10.33
N PHE A 112 16.63 -19.79 -10.06
CA PHE A 112 16.48 -18.44 -9.54
C PHE A 112 15.79 -17.48 -10.50
N GLU A 113 16.06 -17.58 -11.81
CA GLU A 113 15.52 -16.62 -12.79
C GLU A 113 14.00 -16.72 -12.89
N ASP A 114 13.46 -17.93 -12.97
CA ASP A 114 12.01 -18.16 -12.99
C ASP A 114 11.36 -17.75 -11.66
N ALA A 115 11.95 -18.14 -10.53
CA ALA A 115 11.45 -17.76 -9.20
C ALA A 115 11.43 -16.24 -9.02
N PHE A 116 12.53 -15.57 -9.32
CA PHE A 116 12.65 -14.12 -9.23
C PHE A 116 11.61 -13.43 -10.12
N THR A 117 11.46 -13.90 -11.36
CA THR A 117 10.55 -13.31 -12.35
C THR A 117 9.10 -13.42 -11.89
N ASP A 118 8.66 -14.62 -11.49
CA ASP A 118 7.29 -14.87 -11.07
C ASP A 118 6.97 -14.13 -9.77
N TYR A 119 7.83 -14.22 -8.77
CA TYR A 119 7.57 -13.55 -7.49
C TYR A 119 7.73 -12.05 -7.57
N PHE A 120 8.59 -11.51 -8.45
CA PHE A 120 8.67 -10.06 -8.66
C PHE A 120 7.37 -9.54 -9.28
N CYS A 121 6.86 -10.22 -10.31
CA CYS A 121 5.55 -9.89 -10.88
C CYS A 121 4.45 -10.00 -9.83
N GLU A 122 4.36 -11.10 -9.10
CA GLU A 122 3.37 -11.28 -8.02
C GLU A 122 3.48 -10.17 -6.96
N PHE A 123 4.69 -9.78 -6.58
CA PHE A 123 4.93 -8.71 -5.62
C PHE A 123 4.42 -7.36 -6.12
N ILE A 124 4.66 -7.01 -7.39
CA ILE A 124 4.18 -5.75 -7.97
C ILE A 124 2.64 -5.78 -8.15
N LEU A 125 2.10 -6.87 -8.67
CA LEU A 125 0.68 -6.99 -9.00
C LEU A 125 -0.20 -7.07 -7.76
N SER A 126 0.24 -7.78 -6.71
CA SER A 126 -0.48 -7.85 -5.42
C SER A 126 -0.68 -6.49 -4.75
N ARG A 127 0.05 -5.45 -5.19
CA ARG A 127 -0.12 -4.08 -4.71
C ARG A 127 -1.18 -3.28 -5.45
N LEU A 128 -1.58 -3.73 -6.63
CA LEU A 128 -2.73 -3.18 -7.35
C LEU A 128 -4.03 -3.86 -6.93
N GLU A 129 -3.97 -5.14 -6.57
CA GLU A 129 -5.12 -5.95 -6.16
C GLU A 129 -6.07 -5.28 -5.14
N PRO A 130 -5.59 -4.58 -4.09
CA PRO A 130 -6.48 -3.92 -3.14
C PRO A 130 -7.36 -2.85 -3.76
N PHE A 131 -7.01 -2.29 -4.92
CA PHE A 131 -7.76 -1.24 -5.59
C PHE A 131 -8.74 -1.77 -6.63
N HIS A 132 -8.66 -3.06 -6.99
CA HIS A 132 -9.54 -3.61 -8.01
C HIS A 132 -11.01 -3.59 -7.57
N LEU A 133 -11.88 -3.29 -8.54
CA LEU A 133 -13.32 -3.28 -8.39
C LEU A 133 -13.94 -4.06 -9.54
N GLU A 134 -15.10 -4.67 -9.30
CA GLU A 134 -15.91 -5.28 -10.35
C GLU A 134 -16.41 -4.19 -11.32
N GLU A 135 -16.45 -4.53 -12.62
CA GLU A 135 -16.60 -3.59 -13.74
C GLU A 135 -17.58 -2.42 -13.50
N SER A 136 -17.11 -1.20 -13.78
CA SER A 136 -17.93 0.02 -13.81
C SER A 136 -18.07 0.57 -15.24
N GLU A 137 -18.95 1.56 -15.43
CA GLU A 137 -19.15 2.22 -16.72
C GLU A 137 -17.84 2.82 -17.26
N ALA A 138 -17.57 2.59 -18.55
CA ALA A 138 -16.33 3.05 -19.20
C ALA A 138 -16.31 4.58 -19.43
N PRO A 139 -15.13 5.23 -19.43
CA PRO A 139 -13.81 4.63 -19.29
C PRO A 139 -13.42 4.40 -17.82
N PHE A 140 -13.20 3.14 -17.48
CA PHE A 140 -12.86 2.72 -16.13
C PHE A 140 -11.37 2.96 -15.85
N PRO A 141 -10.97 3.50 -14.69
CA PRO A 141 -9.56 3.71 -14.37
C PRO A 141 -8.78 2.39 -14.42
N TYR A 142 -7.62 2.37 -15.10
CA TYR A 142 -6.84 1.12 -15.22
C TYR A 142 -6.45 0.54 -13.87
N VAL A 143 -6.12 1.39 -12.89
CA VAL A 143 -5.73 1.00 -11.52
C VAL A 143 -6.83 0.26 -10.75
N LEU A 144 -8.10 0.44 -11.15
CA LEU A 144 -9.24 -0.27 -10.55
C LEU A 144 -9.64 -1.50 -11.37
N ASN A 145 -9.08 -1.68 -12.57
CA ASN A 145 -9.44 -2.77 -13.47
C ASN A 145 -8.49 -3.96 -13.30
N PRO A 146 -8.98 -5.16 -12.89
CA PRO A 146 -8.11 -6.32 -12.71
C PRO A 146 -7.42 -6.78 -14.00
N ALA A 147 -7.98 -6.52 -15.18
CA ALA A 147 -7.36 -6.87 -16.46
C ALA A 147 -6.10 -6.03 -16.77
N PHE A 148 -5.89 -4.92 -16.06
CA PHE A 148 -4.64 -4.16 -16.18
C PHE A 148 -3.43 -4.98 -15.71
N SER A 149 -3.60 -5.83 -14.69
CA SER A 149 -2.51 -6.65 -14.15
C SER A 149 -1.86 -7.54 -15.21
N GLU A 150 -2.64 -8.13 -16.12
CA GLU A 150 -2.11 -8.99 -17.18
C GLU A 150 -1.22 -8.20 -18.16
N ALA A 151 -1.67 -7.00 -18.56
CA ALA A 151 -0.91 -6.13 -19.45
C ALA A 151 0.38 -5.63 -18.78
N LEU A 152 0.29 -5.29 -17.48
CA LEU A 152 1.45 -4.84 -16.70
C LEU A 152 2.46 -5.97 -16.50
N GLU A 153 2.00 -7.17 -16.13
CA GLU A 153 2.86 -8.35 -15.96
C GLU A 153 3.68 -8.60 -17.22
N LYS A 154 3.00 -8.63 -18.38
CA LYS A 154 3.63 -8.83 -19.67
C LYS A 154 4.68 -7.73 -19.95
N ALA A 155 4.35 -6.47 -19.69
CA ALA A 155 5.27 -5.36 -19.89
C ALA A 155 6.51 -5.46 -18.99
N ILE A 156 6.35 -5.88 -17.73
CA ILE A 156 7.44 -6.09 -16.77
C ILE A 156 8.35 -7.24 -17.23
N ARG A 157 7.77 -8.40 -17.56
CA ARG A 157 8.50 -9.58 -18.04
C ARG A 157 9.30 -9.30 -19.30
N ASP A 158 8.68 -8.62 -20.27
CA ASP A 158 9.30 -8.40 -21.58
C ASP A 158 10.36 -7.28 -21.55
N GLN A 159 10.13 -6.20 -20.80
CA GLN A 159 10.91 -4.96 -20.94
C GLN A 159 11.80 -4.62 -19.73
N VAL A 160 11.38 -5.01 -18.52
CA VAL A 160 12.03 -4.59 -17.26
C VAL A 160 12.94 -5.69 -16.70
N LEU A 161 12.37 -6.87 -16.45
CA LEU A 161 13.07 -7.98 -15.79
C LEU A 161 14.39 -8.42 -16.45
N PRO A 162 14.53 -8.44 -17.79
CA PRO A 162 15.80 -8.80 -18.42
C PRO A 162 16.97 -7.93 -17.98
N ASP A 163 16.74 -6.62 -17.76
CA ASP A 163 17.80 -5.72 -17.31
C ASP A 163 18.10 -5.90 -15.82
N ILE A 164 17.06 -6.12 -15.00
CA ILE A 164 17.21 -6.39 -13.57
C ILE A 164 18.02 -7.67 -13.35
N LEU A 165 17.64 -8.78 -13.99
CA LEU A 165 18.33 -10.08 -13.88
C LEU A 165 19.76 -10.02 -14.40
N SER A 166 20.03 -9.21 -15.44
CA SER A 166 21.39 -9.02 -15.95
C SER A 166 22.29 -8.21 -15.01
N HIS A 167 21.73 -7.53 -14.00
CA HIS A 167 22.49 -6.65 -13.13
C HIS A 167 23.44 -7.44 -12.22
N ARG A 168 24.68 -6.95 -12.05
CA ARG A 168 25.75 -7.67 -11.33
C ARG A 168 25.35 -8.08 -9.90
N ARG A 169 24.67 -7.19 -9.16
CA ARG A 169 24.26 -7.48 -7.78
C ARG A 169 23.13 -8.52 -7.70
N VAL A 170 22.22 -8.53 -8.68
CA VAL A 170 21.15 -9.54 -8.75
C VAL A 170 21.73 -10.89 -9.15
N ARG A 171 22.70 -10.93 -10.06
CA ARG A 171 23.49 -12.16 -10.34
C ARG A 171 24.26 -12.65 -9.11
N GLY A 172 24.86 -11.74 -8.35
CA GLY A 172 25.51 -12.10 -7.09
C GLY A 172 24.54 -12.66 -6.05
N LEU A 173 23.30 -12.15 -5.99
CA LEU A 173 22.23 -12.74 -5.20
C LEU A 173 21.89 -14.15 -5.71
N ALA A 174 21.68 -14.32 -7.02
CA ALA A 174 21.39 -15.61 -7.64
C ALA A 174 22.47 -16.68 -7.33
N ASP A 175 23.74 -16.30 -7.35
CA ASP A 175 24.87 -17.18 -7.01
C ASP A 175 24.90 -17.58 -5.52
N SER A 176 24.23 -16.82 -4.64
CA SER A 176 24.25 -17.00 -3.19
C SER A 176 23.03 -17.71 -2.62
N VAL A 177 21.93 -17.78 -3.37
CA VAL A 177 20.67 -18.38 -2.93
C VAL A 177 20.69 -19.90 -3.16
N SER A 178 20.45 -20.68 -2.12
CA SER A 178 20.30 -22.13 -2.24
C SER A 178 18.93 -22.51 -2.83
N GLN A 179 18.85 -23.67 -3.49
CA GLN A 179 17.61 -24.16 -4.11
C GLN A 179 16.45 -24.28 -3.12
N GLU A 180 16.73 -24.56 -1.85
CA GLU A 180 15.70 -24.66 -0.80
C GLU A 180 15.02 -23.30 -0.49
N ASN A 181 15.68 -22.18 -0.82
CA ASN A 181 15.18 -20.82 -0.59
C ASN A 181 14.44 -20.25 -1.81
N LEU A 182 14.18 -21.06 -2.85
CA LEU A 182 13.42 -20.65 -4.04
C LEU A 182 11.90 -20.68 -3.79
N HIS A 183 11.46 -19.97 -2.76
CA HIS A 183 10.05 -19.87 -2.34
C HIS A 183 9.64 -18.40 -2.12
N LYS A 184 8.33 -18.13 -2.09
CA LYS A 184 7.76 -16.78 -2.16
C LYS A 184 8.27 -15.88 -1.04
N ARG A 185 8.25 -16.40 0.20
CA ARG A 185 8.64 -15.63 1.38
C ARG A 185 10.06 -15.07 1.29
N PHE A 186 11.00 -15.84 0.75
CA PHE A 186 12.38 -15.38 0.57
C PHE A 186 12.46 -14.15 -0.35
N PHE A 187 11.86 -14.24 -1.54
CA PHE A 187 11.89 -13.15 -2.51
C PHE A 187 11.11 -11.93 -2.04
N PHE A 188 9.95 -12.12 -1.42
CA PHE A 188 9.16 -11.01 -0.86
C PHE A 188 9.94 -10.27 0.24
N ALA A 189 10.71 -10.98 1.07
CA ALA A 189 11.60 -10.35 2.05
C ALA A 189 12.72 -9.57 1.36
N GLU A 190 13.33 -10.10 0.31
CA GLU A 190 14.35 -9.40 -0.48
C GLU A 190 13.81 -8.12 -1.11
N PHE A 191 12.60 -8.16 -1.69
CA PHE A 191 11.96 -7.02 -2.33
C PHE A 191 11.45 -5.97 -1.34
N SER A 192 11.29 -6.33 -0.07
CA SER A 192 10.80 -5.43 0.99
C SER A 192 11.92 -4.84 1.85
N LYS A 193 13.19 -5.08 1.50
CA LYS A 193 14.33 -4.45 2.17
C LYS A 193 14.26 -2.92 2.08
N ASP A 194 14.89 -2.25 3.05
CA ASP A 194 15.05 -0.81 3.07
C ASP A 194 15.81 -0.27 1.85
N GLU A 195 15.60 1.01 1.54
CA GLU A 195 16.13 1.67 0.33
C GLU A 195 17.62 1.42 0.08
N GLU A 196 18.42 1.52 1.13
CA GLU A 196 19.88 1.47 1.04
C GLU A 196 20.38 0.07 0.64
N ASP A 197 19.64 -0.97 1.00
CA ASP A 197 19.99 -2.37 0.80
C ASP A 197 19.23 -3.03 -0.38
N ASN A 198 18.15 -2.40 -0.83
CA ASN A 198 17.25 -2.97 -1.84
C ASN A 198 17.69 -2.61 -3.27
N VAL A 199 18.62 -3.40 -3.82
CA VAL A 199 19.07 -3.22 -5.21
C VAL A 199 17.95 -3.41 -6.23
N VAL A 200 16.97 -4.26 -5.95
CA VAL A 200 15.85 -4.53 -6.86
C VAL A 200 14.99 -3.28 -7.00
N ARG A 201 14.64 -2.63 -5.88
CA ARG A 201 13.95 -1.34 -5.86
C ARG A 201 14.71 -0.27 -6.63
N LEU A 202 16.03 -0.12 -6.41
CA LEU A 202 16.85 0.83 -7.15
C LEU A 202 16.76 0.61 -8.67
N LEU A 203 16.83 -0.65 -9.13
CA LEU A 203 16.76 -0.97 -10.55
C LEU A 203 15.36 -0.73 -11.12
N TRP A 204 14.31 -1.07 -10.38
CA TRP A 204 12.93 -0.76 -10.73
C TRP A 204 12.71 0.74 -10.92
N THR A 205 13.07 1.54 -9.91
CA THR A 205 12.96 3.01 -9.96
C THR A 205 13.71 3.60 -11.15
N ASN A 206 14.93 3.12 -11.42
CA ASN A 206 15.69 3.59 -12.58
C ASN A 206 15.01 3.23 -13.91
N ALA A 207 14.41 2.04 -14.03
CA ALA A 207 13.68 1.65 -15.23
C ALA A 207 12.45 2.55 -15.44
N MET A 208 11.68 2.79 -14.39
CA MET A 208 10.49 3.66 -14.43
C MET A 208 10.85 5.09 -14.86
N ARG A 209 11.89 5.69 -14.25
CA ARG A 209 12.40 7.02 -14.64
C ARG A 209 12.89 7.09 -16.07
N ASP A 210 13.63 6.08 -16.52
CA ASP A 210 14.10 6.01 -17.90
C ASP A 210 12.92 5.94 -18.88
N PHE A 211 11.88 5.16 -18.56
CA PHE A 211 10.69 5.03 -19.41
C PHE A 211 9.85 6.31 -19.47
N ALA A 212 9.72 7.04 -18.36
CA ALA A 212 9.09 8.36 -18.35
C ALA A 212 9.91 9.39 -19.15
N ALA A 213 11.24 9.43 -18.94
CA ALA A 213 12.11 10.40 -19.59
C ALA A 213 12.11 10.28 -21.13
N VAL A 214 12.01 9.07 -21.67
CA VAL A 214 11.93 8.85 -23.12
C VAL A 214 10.72 9.59 -23.70
N ILE A 215 9.56 9.53 -23.06
CA ILE A 215 8.34 10.18 -23.56
C ILE A 215 8.44 11.70 -23.42
N TYR A 216 8.85 12.21 -22.26
CA TYR A 216 9.02 13.64 -22.08
C TYR A 216 10.02 14.25 -23.08
N SER A 217 11.06 13.49 -23.45
CA SER A 217 12.03 13.91 -24.46
C SER A 217 11.44 13.90 -25.89
N ALA A 218 10.57 12.94 -26.19
CA ALA A 218 9.87 12.85 -27.47
C ALA A 218 8.84 13.98 -27.62
N ASP A 219 8.09 14.30 -26.56
CA ASP A 219 7.11 15.37 -26.53
C ASP A 219 7.75 16.75 -26.68
N GLN A 220 8.87 16.99 -25.96
CA GLN A 220 9.65 18.21 -26.13
C GLN A 220 10.23 18.33 -27.55
N ALA A 221 10.69 17.22 -28.15
CA ALA A 221 11.17 17.21 -29.52
C ALA A 221 10.04 17.51 -30.53
N ALA A 222 8.84 16.95 -30.31
CA ALA A 222 7.65 17.20 -31.11
C ALA A 222 7.21 18.68 -31.02
N GLU A 223 7.15 19.26 -29.82
CA GLU A 223 6.84 20.68 -29.63
C GLU A 223 7.85 21.61 -30.31
N VAL A 224 9.15 21.30 -30.20
CA VAL A 224 10.21 22.07 -30.85
C VAL A 224 10.13 21.92 -32.37
N SER A 225 9.70 20.76 -32.87
CA SER A 225 9.48 20.52 -34.29
C SER A 225 8.30 21.33 -34.84
N ASP A 226 7.20 21.44 -34.08
CA ASP A 226 6.03 22.25 -34.44
C ASP A 226 6.32 23.76 -34.35
N LYS A 227 7.06 24.17 -33.32
CA LYS A 227 7.58 25.55 -33.20
C LYS A 227 8.56 25.88 -34.35
N LYS A 228 9.38 24.92 -34.79
CA LYS A 228 10.28 25.07 -35.97
C LYS A 228 9.52 25.02 -37.29
N ALA A 229 8.44 24.23 -37.40
CA ALA A 229 7.58 24.18 -38.59
C ALA A 229 6.84 25.51 -38.81
N LYS A 230 6.36 26.16 -37.73
CA LYS A 230 5.85 27.54 -37.79
C LYS A 230 6.92 28.59 -38.15
N LYS A 231 8.20 28.34 -37.81
CA LYS A 231 9.31 29.28 -38.09
C LYS A 231 10.04 29.03 -39.42
N LYS A 232 9.81 27.91 -40.10
CA LYS A 232 10.46 27.51 -41.37
C LYS A 232 9.78 28.01 -42.65
N LYS A 233 9.04 29.12 -42.58
CA LYS A 233 8.77 29.98 -43.75
C LYS A 233 9.89 31.03 -43.94
N ARG A 234 11.17 30.64 -43.85
CA ARG A 234 12.33 31.40 -44.39
C ARG A 234 13.65 30.67 -44.13
N GLY A 235 14.42 30.45 -45.20
CA GLY A 235 15.86 30.26 -45.12
C GLY A 235 16.36 28.81 -45.16
N PHE A 236 16.72 28.37 -46.36
CA PHE A 236 17.61 27.24 -46.64
C PHE A 236 19.01 27.53 -46.08
N PHE A 237 19.60 26.63 -45.29
CA PHE A 237 21.04 26.32 -45.31
C PHE A 237 21.28 24.95 -44.64
N LYS A 238 21.90 24.04 -45.38
CA LYS A 238 22.42 22.75 -44.90
C LYS A 238 23.71 23.00 -44.12
N LYS A 239 23.79 22.53 -42.88
CA LYS A 239 25.06 22.26 -42.19
C LYS A 239 25.09 20.79 -41.79
N LYS A 240 26.26 20.20 -42.00
CA LYS A 240 26.59 18.77 -41.87
C LYS A 240 27.22 18.63 -40.49
N ASP A 241 26.50 18.03 -39.54
CA ASP A 241 27.02 17.77 -38.20
C ASP A 241 27.31 16.29 -38.00
N ALA A 242 28.48 16.06 -37.40
CA ALA A 242 29.06 14.76 -37.10
C ALA A 242 28.20 14.00 -36.08
N THR A 243 28.05 12.70 -36.33
CA THR A 243 27.29 11.78 -35.47
C THR A 243 28.02 11.55 -34.14
N PRO A 244 27.41 11.89 -32.98
CA PRO A 244 27.92 11.45 -31.68
C PRO A 244 27.64 9.95 -31.46
N PRO A 245 28.38 9.27 -30.57
CA PRO A 245 28.41 7.80 -30.51
C PRO A 245 27.05 7.24 -30.08
N GLN A 246 26.46 6.41 -30.94
CA GLN A 246 25.05 6.03 -30.93
C GLN A 246 24.78 4.64 -30.33
N LYS A 247 25.46 4.23 -29.25
CA LYS A 247 25.43 2.82 -28.79
C LYS A 247 24.83 2.48 -27.42
N SER A 248 24.12 3.38 -26.75
CA SER A 248 23.36 3.03 -25.53
C SER A 248 21.95 3.61 -25.42
N VAL A 249 21.63 4.67 -26.17
CA VAL A 249 20.32 5.35 -26.11
C VAL A 249 19.24 4.62 -26.93
N SER A 250 19.63 3.92 -28.01
CA SER A 250 18.67 3.30 -28.94
C SER A 250 17.91 2.11 -28.35
N ASN A 251 18.50 1.37 -27.40
CA ASN A 251 17.85 0.21 -26.79
C ASN A 251 16.86 0.61 -25.70
N ARG A 252 17.18 1.66 -24.91
CA ARG A 252 16.29 2.15 -23.83
C ARG A 252 15.01 2.77 -24.38
N GLY A 253 15.12 3.59 -25.43
CA GLY A 253 13.97 4.18 -26.10
C GLY A 253 13.01 3.11 -26.65
N ALA A 254 13.56 2.08 -27.32
CA ALA A 254 12.76 0.98 -27.86
C ALA A 254 12.04 0.17 -26.78
N LYS A 255 12.70 -0.07 -25.63
CA LYS A 255 12.07 -0.75 -24.49
C LYS A 255 10.95 0.07 -23.87
N ALA A 256 11.17 1.37 -23.66
CA ALA A 256 10.13 2.26 -23.15
C ALA A 256 8.93 2.29 -24.10
N GLU A 257 9.14 2.48 -25.40
CA GLU A 257 8.07 2.43 -26.41
C GLU A 257 7.30 1.11 -26.38
N ALA A 258 8.00 -0.03 -26.27
CA ALA A 258 7.39 -1.35 -26.18
C ALA A 258 6.60 -1.57 -24.87
N PHE A 259 7.10 -1.05 -23.75
CA PHE A 259 6.44 -1.08 -22.46
C PHE A 259 5.09 -0.37 -22.54
N TRP A 260 5.09 0.90 -22.93
CA TRP A 260 3.86 1.71 -23.06
C TRP A 260 2.90 1.18 -24.10
N LYS A 261 3.42 0.65 -25.21
CA LYS A 261 2.58 0.00 -26.21
C LYS A 261 1.85 -1.21 -25.63
N THR A 262 2.53 -2.05 -24.84
CA THR A 262 1.91 -3.23 -24.22
C THR A 262 0.76 -2.81 -23.29
N LEU A 263 0.94 -1.76 -22.48
CA LEU A 263 -0.12 -1.24 -21.62
C LEU A 263 -1.29 -0.65 -22.43
N SER A 264 -0.99 0.10 -23.50
CA SER A 264 -2.01 0.68 -24.38
C SER A 264 -2.81 -0.37 -25.14
N ASP A 265 -2.17 -1.46 -25.56
CA ASP A 265 -2.84 -2.54 -26.28
C ASP A 265 -3.76 -3.33 -25.33
N GLY A 266 -3.34 -3.59 -24.08
CA GLY A 266 -4.22 -4.16 -23.04
C GLY A 266 -5.44 -3.28 -22.74
N ALA A 267 -5.26 -1.96 -22.67
CA ALA A 267 -6.35 -1.02 -22.47
C ALA A 267 -7.42 -1.10 -23.58
N LYS A 268 -6.98 -1.22 -24.84
CA LYS A 268 -7.90 -1.38 -25.98
C LYS A 268 -8.62 -2.73 -25.96
N GLU A 269 -7.93 -3.78 -25.54
CA GLU A 269 -8.47 -5.14 -25.49
C GLU A 269 -9.54 -5.29 -24.39
N HIS A 270 -9.30 -4.71 -23.22
CA HIS A 270 -10.14 -4.89 -22.03
C HIS A 270 -10.98 -3.67 -21.64
N GLY A 271 -10.96 -2.59 -22.44
CA GLY A 271 -11.90 -1.47 -22.31
C GLY A 271 -11.67 -0.52 -21.12
N TYR A 272 -10.43 -0.41 -20.61
CA TYR A 272 -10.07 0.56 -19.57
C TYR A 272 -9.29 1.76 -20.12
N ASP A 273 -9.19 2.83 -19.34
CA ASP A 273 -8.40 4.00 -19.70
C ASP A 273 -6.90 3.72 -19.51
N ALA A 274 -6.11 3.77 -20.58
CA ALA A 274 -4.70 3.40 -20.54
C ALA A 274 -3.87 4.27 -19.57
N PRO A 275 -2.84 3.70 -18.91
CA PRO A 275 -1.87 4.49 -18.17
C PRO A 275 -1.19 5.53 -19.06
N LYS A 276 -0.89 6.68 -18.48
CA LYS A 276 -0.22 7.80 -19.11
C LYS A 276 1.22 7.96 -18.59
N PRO A 277 2.08 8.68 -19.33
CA PRO A 277 3.46 8.92 -18.92
C PRO A 277 3.55 9.64 -17.56
N GLU A 278 2.56 10.50 -17.28
CA GLU A 278 2.45 11.22 -16.01
C GLU A 278 2.17 10.30 -14.82
N ASP A 279 1.67 9.09 -15.06
CA ASP A 279 1.34 8.13 -14.00
C ASP A 279 2.58 7.36 -13.51
N MET A 280 3.79 7.63 -14.04
CA MET A 280 5.01 6.86 -13.73
C MET A 280 5.37 6.83 -12.24
N ASP A 281 5.11 7.93 -11.52
CA ASP A 281 5.38 8.02 -10.08
C ASP A 281 4.56 6.98 -9.29
N LEU A 282 3.39 6.57 -9.79
CA LEU A 282 2.64 5.45 -9.21
C LEU A 282 3.38 4.12 -9.41
N PHE A 283 3.92 3.88 -10.60
CA PHE A 283 4.67 2.64 -10.86
C PHE A 283 5.92 2.57 -9.96
N GLU A 284 6.62 3.69 -9.75
CA GLU A 284 7.70 3.76 -8.75
C GLU A 284 7.18 3.39 -7.35
N ALA A 285 6.02 3.95 -6.95
CA ALA A 285 5.41 3.70 -5.64
C ALA A 285 5.01 2.24 -5.40
N LEU A 286 4.83 1.40 -6.44
CA LEU A 286 4.52 -0.03 -6.28
C LEU A 286 5.62 -0.83 -5.55
N MET A 287 6.80 -0.28 -5.30
CA MET A 287 7.80 -0.93 -4.44
C MET A 287 7.76 -0.43 -2.98
N ASP A 288 7.02 0.63 -2.70
CA ASP A 288 7.28 1.48 -1.52
C ASP A 288 6.17 1.41 -0.46
N TYR A 289 4.91 1.22 -0.86
CA TYR A 289 3.82 1.14 0.12
C TYR A 289 3.59 -0.28 0.63
N LYS A 290 3.07 -0.34 1.87
CA LYS A 290 2.71 -1.57 2.57
C LYS A 290 1.23 -1.87 2.37
N LEU A 291 0.90 -3.12 2.04
CA LEU A 291 -0.49 -3.55 1.88
C LEU A 291 -1.34 -3.33 3.14
N ALA A 292 -0.75 -3.59 4.31
CA ALA A 292 -1.41 -3.34 5.60
C ALA A 292 -1.87 -1.88 5.75
N ASP A 293 -1.02 -0.92 5.38
CA ASP A 293 -1.37 0.50 5.44
C ASP A 293 -2.55 0.81 4.48
N ILE A 294 -2.57 0.20 3.29
CA ILE A 294 -3.68 0.37 2.35
C ILE A 294 -5.00 -0.17 2.95
N ASP A 295 -4.98 -1.40 3.48
CA ASP A 295 -6.17 -2.05 4.03
C ASP A 295 -6.70 -1.37 5.29
N GLU A 296 -5.80 -0.90 6.17
CA GLU A 296 -6.16 -0.10 7.35
C GLU A 296 -6.88 1.19 6.95
N ASN A 297 -6.34 1.93 5.97
CA ASN A 297 -6.94 3.19 5.53
C ASN A 297 -8.26 2.97 4.76
N LYS A 298 -8.38 1.90 3.96
CA LYS A 298 -9.66 1.50 3.34
C LYS A 298 -10.73 1.18 4.38
N THR A 299 -10.35 0.45 5.43
CA THR A 299 -11.24 0.13 6.54
C THR A 299 -11.68 1.38 7.28
N ALA A 300 -10.75 2.29 7.58
CA ALA A 300 -11.04 3.56 8.23
C ALA A 300 -12.01 4.42 7.40
N ILE A 301 -11.78 4.57 6.09
CA ILE A 301 -12.68 5.34 5.22
C ILE A 301 -14.09 4.75 5.20
N ARG A 302 -14.22 3.42 5.08
CA ARG A 302 -15.53 2.76 5.12
C ARG A 302 -16.27 3.09 6.42
N GLN A 303 -15.59 3.01 7.56
CA GLN A 303 -16.20 3.32 8.86
C GLN A 303 -16.63 4.78 8.96
N LEU A 304 -15.78 5.71 8.51
CA LEU A 304 -16.09 7.15 8.50
C LEU A 304 -17.28 7.48 7.60
N LEU A 305 -17.34 6.90 6.40
CA LEU A 305 -18.47 7.06 5.48
C LEU A 305 -19.79 6.55 6.08
N ILE A 306 -19.76 5.41 6.78
CA ILE A 306 -20.94 4.86 7.46
C ILE A 306 -21.37 5.77 8.62
N GLN A 307 -20.42 6.27 9.42
CA GLN A 307 -20.68 7.19 10.53
C GLN A 307 -21.31 8.49 10.05
N GLU A 308 -20.83 9.08 8.95
CA GLU A 308 -21.40 10.32 8.38
C GLU A 308 -22.75 10.11 7.66
N LYS A 309 -23.12 8.86 7.35
CA LYS A 309 -24.44 8.49 6.85
C LYS A 309 -25.45 8.20 7.98
N ALA A 310 -24.99 8.02 9.22
CA ALA A 310 -25.87 7.74 10.34
C ALA A 310 -26.90 8.89 10.55
N PRO A 311 -28.12 8.59 11.02
CA PRO A 311 -29.12 9.61 11.33
C PRO A 311 -28.58 10.66 12.30
N VAL A 312 -29.00 11.92 12.13
CA VAL A 312 -28.55 13.09 12.91
C VAL A 312 -28.80 12.96 14.42
N ASP A 313 -29.70 12.07 14.85
CA ASP A 313 -29.99 11.79 16.25
C ASP A 313 -28.94 10.91 16.96
N ASP A 314 -27.92 10.44 16.23
CA ASP A 314 -26.79 9.68 16.78
C ASP A 314 -25.62 10.64 17.07
N ASP A 315 -25.42 10.99 18.35
CA ASP A 315 -24.40 11.94 18.87
C ASP A 315 -22.94 11.57 18.49
N HIS A 316 -22.73 10.46 17.78
CA HIS A 316 -21.43 9.95 17.33
C HIS A 316 -21.07 10.36 15.89
N GLY A 317 -21.98 10.97 15.13
CA GLY A 317 -21.71 11.46 13.77
C GLY A 317 -20.83 12.72 13.76
N ARG A 318 -19.54 12.58 13.41
CA ARG A 318 -18.65 13.74 13.24
C ARG A 318 -18.62 14.19 11.79
N GLU A 319 -19.38 15.22 11.46
CA GLU A 319 -19.38 15.86 10.14
C GLU A 319 -17.95 16.28 9.72
N GLY A 320 -17.54 15.88 8.51
CA GLY A 320 -16.25 16.24 7.92
C GLY A 320 -15.08 15.34 8.35
N ALA A 321 -15.30 14.30 9.15
CA ALA A 321 -14.28 13.34 9.53
C ALA A 321 -13.74 12.54 8.33
N THR A 322 -14.61 12.17 7.38
CA THR A 322 -14.19 11.52 6.13
C THR A 322 -13.24 12.42 5.35
N ARG A 323 -13.64 13.67 5.12
CA ARG A 323 -12.83 14.68 4.42
C ARG A 323 -11.46 14.87 5.07
N ASP A 324 -11.44 15.08 6.39
CA ASP A 324 -10.20 15.31 7.13
C ASP A 324 -9.25 14.12 7.07
N HIS A 325 -9.79 12.90 7.01
CA HIS A 325 -9.01 11.69 6.81
C HIS A 325 -8.44 11.62 5.39
N LEU A 326 -9.25 11.83 4.36
CA LEU A 326 -8.82 11.81 2.95
C LEU A 326 -7.71 12.84 2.67
N TYR A 327 -7.76 14.04 3.27
CA TYR A 327 -6.68 15.03 3.17
C TYR A 327 -5.36 14.52 3.68
N LYS A 328 -5.38 13.94 4.89
CA LYS A 328 -4.18 13.40 5.50
C LYS A 328 -3.61 12.26 4.68
N LEU A 329 -4.45 11.46 4.00
CA LEU A 329 -3.97 10.41 3.11
C LEU A 329 -3.20 10.96 1.93
N VAL A 330 -3.76 11.95 1.23
CA VAL A 330 -3.09 12.57 0.07
C VAL A 330 -1.73 13.15 0.45
N ASP A 331 -1.61 13.75 1.65
CA ASP A 331 -0.36 14.40 2.08
C ASP A 331 0.66 13.44 2.75
N ARG A 332 0.21 12.34 3.38
CA ARG A 332 1.07 11.44 4.18
C ARG A 332 1.54 10.20 3.42
N MET A 333 0.73 9.69 2.51
CA MET A 333 1.03 8.44 1.82
C MET A 333 2.11 8.64 0.75
N VAL A 334 2.73 7.55 0.33
CA VAL A 334 3.60 7.50 -0.87
C VAL A 334 2.85 8.13 -2.07
N PRO A 335 3.53 8.81 -3.01
CA PRO A 335 2.90 9.49 -4.14
C PRO A 335 1.78 8.66 -4.81
N HIS A 336 0.70 9.35 -5.15
CA HIS A 336 -0.53 8.80 -5.73
C HIS A 336 -1.34 7.82 -4.86
N CYS A 337 -0.76 7.15 -3.87
CA CYS A 337 -1.50 6.16 -3.06
C CYS A 337 -2.71 6.77 -2.33
N GLY A 338 -2.56 7.95 -1.74
CA GLY A 338 -3.66 8.60 -1.02
C GLY A 338 -4.85 8.97 -1.93
N GLU A 339 -4.57 9.48 -3.13
CA GLU A 339 -5.63 9.76 -4.11
C GLU A 339 -6.21 8.49 -4.74
N LEU A 340 -5.43 7.41 -4.89
CA LEU A 340 -5.93 6.12 -5.35
C LEU A 340 -6.88 5.46 -4.36
N ILE A 341 -6.56 5.50 -3.07
CA ILE A 341 -7.49 5.04 -2.03
C ILE A 341 -8.78 5.87 -2.09
N THR A 342 -8.67 7.17 -2.33
CA THR A 342 -9.84 8.05 -2.45
C THR A 342 -10.66 7.73 -3.70
N LEU A 343 -10.01 7.48 -4.84
CA LEU A 343 -10.65 7.07 -6.09
C LEU A 343 -11.35 5.72 -5.92
N TRP A 344 -10.70 4.75 -5.29
CA TRP A 344 -11.30 3.47 -4.93
C TRP A 344 -12.54 3.67 -4.06
N ALA A 345 -12.45 4.47 -2.99
CA ALA A 345 -13.58 4.73 -2.09
C ALA A 345 -14.76 5.39 -2.82
N TYR A 346 -14.47 6.34 -3.72
CA TYR A 346 -15.48 7.01 -4.54
C TYR A 346 -16.29 6.02 -5.37
N HIS A 347 -15.63 5.05 -6.02
CA HIS A 347 -16.30 4.04 -6.84
C HIS A 347 -16.92 2.91 -6.01
N ALA A 348 -16.21 2.40 -5.00
CA ALA A 348 -16.64 1.26 -4.17
C ALA A 348 -17.87 1.58 -3.30
N TYR A 349 -18.00 2.84 -2.90
CA TYR A 349 -18.99 3.30 -1.93
C TYR A 349 -19.88 4.41 -2.49
N ARG A 350 -20.18 4.38 -3.79
CA ARG A 350 -20.93 5.45 -4.50
C ARG A 350 -22.28 5.80 -3.85
N ASP A 351 -22.91 4.86 -3.14
CA ASP A 351 -24.18 5.06 -2.45
C ASP A 351 -24.06 5.83 -1.11
N ILE A 352 -22.86 5.88 -0.53
CA ILE A 352 -22.56 6.57 0.73
C ILE A 352 -21.52 7.69 0.58
N PHE A 353 -20.74 7.69 -0.49
CA PHE A 353 -19.81 8.76 -0.85
C PHE A 353 -20.60 9.89 -1.53
N ARG A 354 -21.18 10.75 -0.70
CA ARG A 354 -22.10 11.81 -1.15
C ARG A 354 -21.37 13.00 -1.81
N ALA A 355 -22.14 13.82 -2.54
CA ALA A 355 -21.62 14.98 -3.27
C ALA A 355 -21.03 16.08 -2.37
N ASP A 356 -21.51 16.23 -1.13
CA ASP A 356 -20.94 17.12 -0.10
C ASP A 356 -19.54 16.65 0.33
N ILE A 357 -19.34 15.34 0.51
CA ILE A 357 -18.01 14.77 0.81
C ILE A 357 -17.06 15.03 -0.35
N LEU A 358 -17.48 14.72 -1.58
CA LEU A 358 -16.68 14.99 -2.79
C LEU A 358 -16.31 16.47 -2.90
N ARG A 359 -17.30 17.36 -2.79
CA ARG A 359 -17.08 18.82 -2.86
C ARG A 359 -16.10 19.29 -1.80
N SER A 360 -16.33 18.87 -0.56
CA SER A 360 -15.47 19.25 0.55
C SER A 360 -14.04 18.77 0.27
N PHE A 361 -13.85 17.51 -0.10
CA PHE A 361 -12.55 16.93 -0.45
C PHE A 361 -11.84 17.73 -1.55
N ILE A 362 -12.53 18.09 -2.63
CA ILE A 362 -11.92 18.87 -3.71
C ILE A 362 -11.53 20.28 -3.25
N ALA A 363 -12.36 20.92 -2.42
CA ALA A 363 -12.09 22.26 -1.91
C ALA A 363 -10.79 22.35 -1.10
N GLY A 364 -10.42 21.29 -0.35
CA GLY A 364 -9.16 21.28 0.40
C GLY A 364 -7.92 20.88 -0.39
N GLN A 365 -8.05 20.46 -1.65
CA GLN A 365 -6.87 20.19 -2.48
C GLN A 365 -6.28 21.46 -3.13
N GLY A 366 -7.03 22.56 -3.16
CA GLY A 366 -6.53 23.82 -3.69
C GLY A 366 -7.63 24.85 -3.98
N THR A 367 -7.18 26.08 -4.25
CA THR A 367 -8.04 27.25 -4.53
C THR A 367 -8.34 27.45 -6.01
N SER A 368 -7.71 26.67 -6.89
CA SER A 368 -7.94 26.69 -8.33
C SER A 368 -7.88 25.26 -8.90
N ASP A 369 -8.51 25.05 -10.04
CA ASP A 369 -8.49 23.76 -10.74
C ASP A 369 -7.07 23.30 -11.05
N ASP A 370 -6.18 24.20 -11.45
CA ASP A 370 -4.78 23.85 -11.71
C ASP A 370 -4.04 23.37 -10.46
N GLN A 371 -4.34 23.94 -9.28
CA GLN A 371 -3.76 23.46 -8.02
C GLN A 371 -4.30 22.09 -7.66
N ARG A 372 -5.63 21.89 -7.79
CA ARG A 372 -6.29 20.61 -7.49
C ARG A 372 -5.79 19.51 -8.41
N LYS A 373 -5.73 19.77 -9.72
CA LYS A 373 -5.18 18.87 -10.74
C LYS A 373 -3.74 18.44 -10.46
N ARG A 374 -2.91 19.34 -9.93
CA ARG A 374 -1.52 18.99 -9.57
C ARG A 374 -1.42 18.16 -8.30
N LYS A 375 -2.35 18.33 -7.36
CA LYS A 375 -2.33 17.64 -6.06
C LYS A 375 -2.97 16.26 -6.12
N ILE A 376 -4.01 16.10 -6.93
CA ILE A 376 -4.75 14.83 -7.12
C ILE A 376 -4.97 14.54 -8.62
N PRO A 377 -3.89 14.40 -9.42
CA PRO A 377 -3.98 14.27 -10.87
C PRO A 377 -4.77 13.05 -11.33
N MET A 378 -4.61 11.91 -10.64
CA MET A 378 -5.29 10.66 -11.01
C MET A 378 -6.76 10.75 -10.65
N PHE A 379 -7.09 11.16 -9.42
CA PHE A 379 -8.50 11.32 -9.02
C PHE A 379 -9.22 12.32 -9.92
N TRP A 380 -8.59 13.45 -10.23
CA TRP A 380 -9.18 14.46 -11.10
C TRP A 380 -9.50 13.91 -12.49
N ARG A 381 -8.60 13.13 -13.09
CA ARG A 381 -8.76 12.59 -14.45
C ARG A 381 -10.06 11.81 -14.63
N TRP A 382 -10.47 11.01 -13.66
CA TRP A 382 -11.64 10.13 -13.77
C TRP A 382 -12.90 10.65 -13.09
N CYS A 383 -12.77 11.66 -12.22
CA CYS A 383 -13.90 12.27 -11.53
C CYS A 383 -14.21 13.70 -12.01
N GLU A 384 -13.56 14.22 -13.07
CA GLU A 384 -13.68 15.63 -13.48
C GLU A 384 -15.13 16.10 -13.66
N ASP A 385 -15.98 15.30 -14.32
CA ASP A 385 -17.38 15.67 -14.57
C ASP A 385 -18.18 15.74 -13.27
N ASP A 386 -18.00 14.77 -12.37
CA ASP A 386 -18.65 14.73 -11.07
C ASP A 386 -18.15 15.86 -10.15
N ILE A 387 -16.86 16.18 -10.22
CA ILE A 387 -16.25 17.31 -9.51
C ILE A 387 -16.88 18.63 -9.98
N ARG A 388 -17.00 18.83 -11.30
CA ARG A 388 -17.62 20.02 -11.87
C ARG A 388 -19.09 20.13 -11.50
N ALA A 389 -19.82 19.02 -11.56
CA ALA A 389 -21.23 18.97 -11.17
C ALA A 389 -21.43 19.26 -9.66
N ALA A 390 -20.54 18.74 -8.80
CA ALA A 390 -20.58 19.00 -7.37
C ALA A 390 -20.28 20.47 -7.06
N MET A 391 -19.38 21.11 -7.81
CA MET A 391 -19.00 22.51 -7.59
C MET A 391 -20.02 23.52 -8.15
N ALA A 392 -20.66 23.22 -9.29
CA ALA A 392 -21.66 24.12 -9.88
C ALA A 392 -22.93 24.29 -9.02
N ARG A 393 -23.26 23.29 -8.17
CA ARG A 393 -24.42 23.38 -7.27
C ARG A 393 -24.23 24.39 -6.12
N ASP A 394 -23.00 24.79 -5.80
CA ASP A 394 -22.73 25.84 -4.78
C ASP A 394 -23.14 27.22 -5.31
N ASP A 395 -22.85 27.49 -6.58
CA ASP A 395 -23.12 28.78 -7.21
C ASP A 395 -24.63 29.04 -7.44
N GLU A 396 -25.47 28.00 -7.33
CA GLU A 396 -26.94 28.11 -7.43
C GLU A 396 -27.64 28.25 -6.07
N ASP A 397 -26.97 27.87 -4.97
CA ASP A 397 -27.48 27.93 -3.60
C ASP A 397 -26.99 29.18 -2.81
N GLU A 398 -26.07 29.98 -3.40
CA GLU A 398 -25.68 31.35 -2.97
C GLU A 398 -26.50 32.45 -3.69
#